data_AF-A0A0Q2LI00-F1
#
_entry.id   AF-A0A0Q2LI00-F1
#
_cell.length_a   1.000
_cell.length_b   1.000
_cell.length_c   1.000
_cell.angle_alpha   90.00
_cell.angle_beta   90.00
_cell.angle_gamma   90.00
#
_symmetry.space_group_name_H-M   'P 1'
#
loop_
_entity.id
_entity.type
_entity.pdbx_description
1 polymer ?
#
loop_
_entity_poly.entity_id
_entity_poly.type
_entity_poly.pdbx_seq_one_letter_code
_entity_poly.pdbx_strand_id
1 'polypeptide(L)'
;MPIAASFNDEFDTRWFGWVNPADKAVRAARALGDEVSAVATTWAWPSGYLTDHPAVGEIATGVAPSGLDSPASELLASRSHRLQTVDAALYASVKAADESMLRDYCRELVRRLAFSCIDDELSPVAQSVARALVGRQWPRVEEWAALGAEYDTAVILAGAQRPGLDGLENPDQMFSYAKLFVHCRRLEALLCWERYGGDLADVVYAAWVCGVRLALSEFVAT
;
A
#
# COMPACT_ATOMS: atom_id res chain seq x y z
N MET A 1 2.30 -10.25 -8.99
CA MET A 1 2.00 -10.72 -7.62
C MET A 1 0.66 -10.11 -7.21
N PRO A 2 -0.38 -10.91 -6.91
CA PRO A 2 -1.67 -10.42 -6.45
C PRO A 2 -1.51 -9.60 -5.16
N ILE A 3 -2.03 -8.37 -5.13
CA ILE A 3 -2.15 -7.62 -3.88
C ILE A 3 -3.58 -7.79 -3.31
N ALA A 4 -4.58 -7.99 -4.16
CA ALA A 4 -5.92 -8.36 -3.73
C ALA A 4 -6.00 -9.85 -3.41
N ALA A 5 -7.00 -10.23 -2.60
CA ALA A 5 -7.18 -11.54 -1.96
C ALA A 5 -7.53 -12.68 -2.94
N SER A 6 -6.78 -12.82 -4.03
CA SER A 6 -6.90 -13.89 -5.03
C SER A 6 -8.30 -13.96 -5.66
N PHE A 7 -8.93 -12.81 -5.92
CA PHE A 7 -10.30 -12.78 -6.46
C PHE A 7 -10.33 -13.24 -7.92
N ASN A 8 -9.48 -12.65 -8.78
CA ASN A 8 -9.13 -13.17 -10.10
C ASN A 8 -7.87 -12.47 -10.61
N ASP A 9 -7.10 -13.14 -11.49
CA ASP A 9 -5.80 -12.65 -11.97
C ASP A 9 -5.86 -11.25 -12.60
N GLU A 10 -6.96 -10.94 -13.30
CA GLU A 10 -7.20 -9.67 -13.97
C GLU A 10 -7.52 -8.53 -12.99
N PHE A 11 -8.11 -8.82 -11.83
CA PHE A 11 -8.40 -7.87 -10.77
C PHE A 11 -7.17 -7.69 -9.87
N ASP A 12 -6.48 -8.79 -9.59
CA ASP A 12 -5.34 -8.85 -8.70
C ASP A 12 -4.09 -8.18 -9.27
N THR A 13 -3.86 -8.30 -10.57
CA THR A 13 -2.83 -7.53 -11.30
C THR A 13 -3.11 -6.03 -11.33
N ARG A 14 -4.37 -5.64 -11.09
CA ARG A 14 -4.83 -4.24 -11.06
C ARG A 14 -4.92 -3.67 -9.65
N TRP A 15 -4.71 -4.46 -8.61
CA TRP A 15 -4.83 -3.99 -7.22
C TRP A 15 -3.56 -3.32 -6.68
N PHE A 16 -2.92 -2.46 -7.48
CA PHE A 16 -1.73 -1.70 -7.07
C PHE A 16 -2.04 -0.26 -6.60
N GLY A 17 -3.31 0.15 -6.51
CA GLY A 17 -3.68 1.50 -6.09
C GLY A 17 -4.12 2.42 -7.24
N TRP A 18 -4.99 1.89 -8.10
CA TRP A 18 -5.46 2.58 -9.30
C TRP A 18 -6.22 3.87 -9.01
N VAL A 19 -6.12 4.77 -9.98
CA VAL A 19 -6.89 6.01 -10.06
C VAL A 19 -8.33 5.66 -10.47
N ASN A 20 -9.30 6.10 -9.67
CA ASN A 20 -10.73 5.77 -9.76
C ASN A 20 -11.11 4.33 -9.29
N PRO A 21 -10.95 4.02 -7.99
CA PRO A 21 -11.37 2.74 -7.41
C PRO A 21 -12.87 2.47 -7.55
N ALA A 22 -13.69 3.51 -7.70
CA ALA A 22 -15.12 3.39 -7.92
C ALA A 22 -15.42 2.69 -9.25
N ASP A 23 -14.69 3.00 -10.33
CA ASP A 23 -14.86 2.34 -11.63
C ASP A 23 -14.60 0.84 -11.59
N LYS A 24 -13.54 0.43 -10.86
CA LYS A 24 -13.18 -0.98 -10.70
C LYS A 24 -14.13 -1.70 -9.75
N ALA A 25 -14.54 -1.07 -8.65
CA ALA A 25 -15.56 -1.63 -7.76
C ALA A 25 -16.87 -1.91 -8.49
N VAL A 26 -17.27 -1.01 -9.40
CA VAL A 26 -18.48 -1.15 -10.21
C VAL A 26 -18.35 -2.29 -11.22
N ARG A 27 -17.21 -2.39 -11.91
CA ARG A 27 -16.94 -3.52 -12.83
C ARG A 27 -16.95 -4.86 -12.09
N ALA A 28 -16.37 -4.92 -10.89
CA ALA A 28 -16.36 -6.12 -10.06
C ALA A 28 -17.77 -6.51 -9.57
N ALA A 29 -18.55 -5.56 -9.06
CA ALA A 29 -19.93 -5.79 -8.61
C ALA A 29 -20.80 -6.36 -9.74
N ARG A 30 -20.70 -5.82 -10.95
CA ARG A 30 -21.46 -6.34 -12.11
C ARG A 30 -20.99 -7.71 -12.58
N ALA A 31 -19.69 -8.00 -12.50
CA ALA A 31 -19.18 -9.34 -12.80
C ALA A 31 -19.74 -10.41 -11.84
N LEU A 32 -20.15 -9.99 -10.64
CA LEU A 32 -20.84 -10.83 -9.66
C LEU A 32 -22.37 -10.84 -9.83
N GLY A 33 -22.90 -10.10 -10.80
CA GLY A 33 -24.34 -10.04 -11.11
C GLY A 33 -25.10 -8.91 -10.41
N ASP A 34 -24.41 -8.02 -9.69
CA ASP A 34 -25.06 -6.90 -8.99
C ASP A 34 -25.47 -5.78 -9.96
N GLU A 35 -26.60 -5.13 -9.68
CA GLU A 35 -26.99 -3.90 -10.36
C GLU A 35 -26.37 -2.67 -9.67
N VAL A 36 -25.81 -1.76 -10.48
CA VAL A 36 -25.22 -0.51 -10.02
C VAL A 36 -25.99 0.66 -10.62
N SER A 37 -26.62 1.47 -9.76
CA SER A 37 -27.46 2.61 -10.17
C SER A 37 -26.72 3.94 -10.26
N ALA A 38 -25.61 4.11 -9.52
CA ALA A 38 -24.81 5.33 -9.52
C ALA A 38 -23.38 5.07 -9.03
N VAL A 39 -22.46 5.96 -9.39
CA VAL A 39 -21.04 5.90 -9.02
C VAL A 39 -20.60 7.26 -8.50
N ALA A 40 -20.00 7.28 -7.31
CA ALA A 40 -19.36 8.46 -6.77
C ALA A 40 -17.83 8.37 -6.94
N THR A 41 -17.26 9.31 -7.68
CA THR A 41 -15.81 9.37 -7.93
C THR A 41 -15.25 10.70 -7.47
N THR A 42 -14.02 10.66 -6.94
CA THR A 42 -13.24 11.84 -6.54
C THR A 42 -12.25 12.26 -7.62
N TRP A 43 -12.42 11.76 -8.85
CA TRP A 43 -11.46 11.90 -9.94
C TRP A 43 -11.78 13.10 -10.86
N ALA A 44 -10.72 13.73 -11.39
CA ALA A 44 -10.82 14.95 -12.19
C ALA A 44 -11.13 14.71 -13.69
N TRP A 45 -11.02 13.46 -14.16
CA TRP A 45 -11.24 13.11 -15.57
C TRP A 45 -12.45 12.20 -15.78
N PRO A 46 -13.15 12.31 -16.93
CA PRO A 46 -14.33 11.51 -17.23
C PRO A 46 -14.04 10.01 -17.15
N SER A 47 -14.94 9.23 -16.52
CA SER A 47 -14.86 7.78 -16.53
C SER A 47 -15.21 7.20 -17.91
N GLY A 48 -14.35 6.33 -18.44
CA GLY A 48 -14.65 5.54 -19.63
C GLY A 48 -15.85 4.60 -19.42
N TYR A 49 -16.02 4.05 -18.21
CA TYR A 49 -17.19 3.23 -17.89
C TYR A 49 -18.49 4.05 -17.89
N LEU A 50 -18.51 5.27 -17.34
CA LEU A 50 -19.70 6.13 -17.41
C LEU A 50 -20.00 6.56 -18.86
N THR A 51 -18.96 6.66 -19.70
CA THR A 51 -19.12 6.88 -21.14
C THR A 51 -19.80 5.68 -21.81
N ASP A 52 -19.39 4.46 -21.46
CA ASP A 52 -19.97 3.22 -21.99
C ASP A 52 -21.34 2.87 -21.37
N HIS A 53 -21.69 3.47 -20.22
CA HIS A 53 -22.89 3.19 -19.45
C HIS A 53 -23.61 4.47 -18.99
N PRO A 54 -24.22 5.23 -19.92
CA PRO A 54 -24.80 6.56 -19.65
C PRO A 54 -26.03 6.55 -18.72
N ALA A 55 -26.61 5.37 -18.46
CA ALA A 55 -27.71 5.21 -17.50
C ALA A 55 -27.24 5.19 -16.03
N VAL A 56 -25.94 5.03 -15.79
CA VAL A 56 -25.34 5.05 -14.45
C VAL A 56 -25.01 6.50 -14.11
N GLY A 57 -25.62 7.03 -13.05
CA GLY A 57 -25.41 8.44 -12.66
C GLY A 57 -24.03 8.67 -12.03
N GLU A 58 -23.34 9.73 -12.44
CA GLU A 58 -22.13 10.23 -11.78
C GLU A 58 -22.52 11.16 -10.62
N ILE A 59 -22.00 10.89 -9.42
CA ILE A 59 -22.21 11.74 -8.25
C ILE A 59 -20.85 12.26 -7.80
N ALA A 60 -20.57 13.54 -7.98
CA ALA A 60 -19.28 14.13 -7.63
C ALA A 60 -19.04 14.14 -6.11
N THR A 61 -17.85 13.73 -5.66
CA THR A 61 -17.36 14.06 -4.32
C THR A 61 -15.86 14.35 -4.32
N GLY A 62 -15.47 15.59 -4.07
CA GLY A 62 -14.08 15.97 -3.82
C GLY A 62 -13.72 15.78 -2.35
N VAL A 63 -12.95 14.74 -2.03
CA VAL A 63 -12.24 14.64 -0.75
C VAL A 63 -10.77 14.46 -1.07
N ALA A 64 -9.93 15.38 -0.58
CA ALA A 64 -8.49 15.31 -0.82
C ALA A 64 -7.89 14.07 -0.13
N PRO A 65 -6.92 13.39 -0.76
CA PRO A 65 -6.30 12.17 -0.22
C PRO A 65 -5.48 12.39 1.06
N SER A 66 -5.21 13.64 1.45
CA SER A 66 -4.56 13.99 2.73
C SER A 66 -4.81 15.45 3.16
N GLY A 67 -4.81 15.69 4.47
CA GLY A 67 -5.00 17.00 5.13
C GLY A 67 -5.55 16.82 6.57
N LEU A 68 -5.33 17.80 7.46
CA LEU A 68 -5.86 17.78 8.85
C LEU A 68 -7.38 17.59 8.93
N ASP A 69 -8.08 17.81 7.82
CA ASP A 69 -9.53 17.64 7.64
C ASP A 69 -9.89 16.52 6.65
N SER A 70 -9.09 15.46 6.52
CA SER A 70 -9.48 14.28 5.73
C SER A 70 -9.99 13.18 6.68
N PRO A 71 -11.32 13.05 6.87
CA PRO A 71 -11.88 12.01 7.71
C PRO A 71 -11.39 10.64 7.32
N ALA A 72 -10.97 10.41 6.06
CA ALA A 72 -10.52 9.13 5.51
C ALA A 72 -9.19 8.61 6.09
N SER A 73 -8.34 9.46 6.66
CA SER A 73 -7.07 9.03 7.28
C SER A 73 -7.22 8.57 8.74
N GLU A 74 -8.40 8.77 9.36
CA GLU A 74 -8.67 8.30 10.72
C GLU A 74 -9.02 6.81 10.76
N LEU A 75 -8.36 6.04 11.62
CA LEU A 75 -8.73 4.66 11.91
C LEU A 75 -9.95 4.63 12.83
N LEU A 76 -11.15 4.64 12.24
CA LEU A 76 -12.41 4.44 12.95
C LEU A 76 -12.69 2.93 13.12
N ALA A 77 -13.47 2.56 14.14
CA ALA A 77 -13.93 1.17 14.33
C ALA A 77 -14.72 0.61 13.12
N SER A 78 -15.25 1.48 12.26
CA SER A 78 -15.92 1.14 11.01
C SER A 78 -14.98 0.92 9.82
N ARG A 79 -13.64 1.00 10.01
CA ARG A 79 -12.66 0.93 8.93
C ARG A 79 -11.62 -0.16 9.17
N SER A 80 -11.55 -1.09 8.23
CA SER A 80 -10.57 -2.17 8.25
C SER A 80 -9.15 -1.63 8.02
N HIS A 81 -8.19 -2.14 8.79
CA HIS A 81 -6.78 -1.85 8.55
C HIS A 81 -6.36 -2.42 7.17
N ARG A 82 -5.45 -1.75 6.46
CA ARG A 82 -4.99 -2.19 5.12
C ARG A 82 -4.39 -3.60 5.07
N LEU A 83 -3.76 -4.06 6.17
CA LEU A 83 -3.36 -5.46 6.32
C LEU A 83 -4.57 -6.40 6.37
N GLN A 84 -5.63 -6.01 7.10
CA GLN A 84 -6.86 -6.79 7.20
C GLN A 84 -7.56 -6.95 5.86
N THR A 85 -7.44 -5.96 4.96
CA THR A 85 -8.03 -6.02 3.62
C THR A 85 -7.32 -6.98 2.67
N VAL A 86 -6.03 -7.27 2.91
CA VAL A 86 -5.24 -8.20 2.07
C VAL A 86 -5.07 -9.57 2.73
N ASP A 87 -5.06 -9.62 4.06
CA ASP A 87 -4.95 -10.84 4.86
C ASP A 87 -5.49 -10.61 6.30
N ALA A 88 -6.77 -10.94 6.49
CA ALA A 88 -7.44 -10.76 7.78
C ALA A 88 -6.88 -11.67 8.89
N ALA A 89 -6.41 -12.88 8.54
CA ALA A 89 -5.85 -13.82 9.51
C ALA A 89 -4.47 -13.37 9.99
N LEU A 90 -3.63 -12.85 9.07
CA LEU A 90 -2.35 -12.25 9.42
C LEU A 90 -2.55 -10.99 10.27
N TYR A 91 -3.50 -10.13 9.93
CA TYR A 91 -3.83 -8.97 10.76
C TYR A 91 -4.24 -9.38 12.17
N ALA A 92 -5.15 -10.35 12.32
CA ALA A 92 -5.56 -10.84 13.64
C ALA A 92 -4.37 -11.42 14.43
N SER A 93 -3.48 -12.16 13.76
CA SER A 93 -2.27 -12.71 14.37
C SER A 93 -1.32 -11.60 14.84
N VAL A 94 -1.13 -10.54 14.05
CA VAL A 94 -0.31 -9.37 14.42
C VAL A 94 -0.90 -8.65 15.63
N LYS A 95 -2.22 -8.47 15.70
CA LYS A 95 -2.88 -7.80 16.85
C LYS A 95 -2.86 -8.64 18.12
N ALA A 96 -2.75 -9.97 18.00
CA ALA A 96 -2.67 -10.88 19.14
C ALA A 96 -1.22 -11.16 19.61
N ALA A 97 -0.23 -10.75 18.84
CA ALA A 97 1.18 -11.03 19.12
C ALA A 97 1.72 -10.23 20.31
N ASP A 98 2.68 -10.82 21.04
CA ASP A 98 3.47 -10.09 22.03
C ASP A 98 4.30 -8.97 21.34
N GLU A 99 4.41 -7.82 22.00
CA GLU A 99 5.07 -6.64 21.43
C GLU A 99 6.54 -6.91 21.10
N SER A 100 7.27 -7.61 21.98
CA SER A 100 8.69 -7.91 21.74
C SER A 100 8.86 -8.85 20.55
N MET A 101 8.01 -9.88 20.46
CA MET A 101 8.02 -10.80 19.32
C MET A 101 7.66 -10.09 18.01
N LEU A 102 6.64 -9.21 18.02
CA LEU A 102 6.24 -8.45 16.84
C LEU A 102 7.35 -7.51 16.36
N ARG A 103 8.07 -6.86 17.29
CA ARG A 103 9.22 -6.02 16.95
C ARG A 103 10.32 -6.81 16.27
N ASP A 104 10.66 -7.98 16.79
CA ASP A 104 11.70 -8.83 16.22
C ASP A 104 11.28 -9.40 14.85
N TYR A 105 10.02 -9.81 14.71
CA TYR A 105 9.42 -10.20 13.43
C TYR A 105 9.50 -9.06 12.39
N CYS A 106 9.12 -7.84 12.76
CA CYS A 106 9.19 -6.69 11.86
C CYS A 106 10.63 -6.31 11.49
N ARG A 107 11.62 -6.52 12.37
CA ARG A 107 13.04 -6.33 12.03
C ARG A 107 13.49 -7.35 10.98
N GLU A 108 13.05 -8.59 11.10
CA GLU A 108 13.33 -9.62 10.10
C GLU A 108 12.67 -9.30 8.74
N LEU A 109 11.44 -8.78 8.74
CA LEU A 109 10.80 -8.27 7.52
C LEU A 109 11.60 -7.12 6.90
N VAL A 110 12.04 -6.15 7.71
CA VAL A 110 12.89 -5.04 7.26
C VAL A 110 14.21 -5.56 6.69
N ARG A 111 14.85 -6.54 7.34
CA ARG A 111 16.09 -7.16 6.86
C ARG A 111 15.88 -7.76 5.47
N ARG A 112 14.79 -8.51 5.28
CA ARG A 112 14.48 -9.11 3.96
C ARG A 112 14.18 -8.06 2.90
N LEU A 113 13.37 -7.07 3.25
CA LEU A 113 12.95 -6.01 2.35
C LEU A 113 14.09 -5.09 1.90
N ALA A 114 15.03 -4.80 2.80
CA ALA A 114 16.15 -3.92 2.51
C ALA A 114 17.36 -4.64 1.89
N PHE A 115 17.60 -5.91 2.25
CA PHE A 115 18.86 -6.61 1.95
C PHE A 115 18.70 -7.96 1.23
N SER A 116 17.49 -8.45 0.98
CA SER A 116 17.31 -9.58 0.05
C SER A 116 17.23 -9.07 -1.38
N CYS A 117 17.62 -9.91 -2.34
CA CYS A 117 17.71 -9.61 -3.78
C CYS A 117 16.34 -9.28 -4.42
N ILE A 118 15.74 -8.15 -4.01
CA ILE A 118 14.74 -7.43 -4.77
C ILE A 118 15.54 -6.63 -5.81
N ASP A 119 15.14 -6.69 -7.07
CA ASP A 119 15.93 -6.30 -8.26
C ASP A 119 16.59 -4.90 -8.23
N ASP A 120 16.17 -4.01 -7.31
CA ASP A 120 16.72 -2.68 -7.11
C ASP A 120 17.20 -2.47 -5.65
N GLU A 121 18.41 -1.96 -5.47
CA GLU A 121 18.90 -1.55 -4.15
C GLU A 121 18.15 -0.32 -3.62
N LEU A 122 17.95 -0.26 -2.30
CA LEU A 122 17.46 0.97 -1.65
C LEU A 122 18.55 2.05 -1.67
N SER A 123 18.14 3.32 -1.52
CA SER A 123 19.08 4.42 -1.38
C SER A 123 20.04 4.21 -0.19
N PRO A 124 21.22 4.86 -0.18
CA PRO A 124 22.13 4.78 0.96
C PRO A 124 21.49 5.19 2.30
N VAL A 125 20.58 6.18 2.28
CA VAL A 125 19.85 6.64 3.47
C VAL A 125 18.90 5.55 3.97
N ALA A 126 18.10 4.98 3.08
CA ALA A 126 17.18 3.90 3.42
C ALA A 126 17.93 2.63 3.89
N GLN A 127 19.06 2.30 3.28
CA GLN A 127 19.93 1.21 3.75
C GLN A 127 20.50 1.50 5.15
N SER A 128 20.91 2.74 5.45
CA SER A 128 21.41 3.14 6.77
C SER A 128 20.34 2.96 7.84
N VAL A 129 19.13 3.49 7.60
CA VAL A 129 17.98 3.33 8.48
C VAL A 129 17.64 1.85 8.70
N ALA A 130 17.59 1.05 7.63
CA ALA A 130 17.32 -0.37 7.72
C ALA A 130 18.37 -1.11 8.57
N ARG A 131 19.67 -0.80 8.42
CA ARG A 131 20.74 -1.40 9.24
C ARG A 131 20.59 -1.04 10.71
N ALA A 132 20.29 0.21 11.02
CA ALA A 132 20.05 0.65 12.40
C ALA A 132 18.86 -0.09 13.01
N LEU A 133 17.72 -0.15 12.32
CA LEU A 133 16.55 -0.89 12.78
C LEU A 133 16.86 -2.38 12.97
N VAL A 134 17.50 -3.05 12.03
CA VAL A 134 17.87 -4.47 12.19
C VAL A 134 18.82 -4.67 13.36
N GLY A 135 19.77 -3.75 13.55
CA GLY A 135 20.72 -3.74 14.66
C GLY A 135 20.14 -3.31 16.01
N ARG A 136 18.80 -3.17 16.14
CA ARG A 136 18.11 -2.68 17.35
C ARG A 136 18.58 -1.29 17.80
N GLN A 137 19.08 -0.49 16.87
CA GLN A 137 19.46 0.91 17.08
C GLN A 137 18.37 1.83 16.54
N TRP A 138 18.30 3.03 17.10
CA TRP A 138 17.43 4.07 16.58
C TRP A 138 18.19 4.97 15.59
N PRO A 139 17.70 5.15 14.35
CA PRO A 139 18.28 6.09 13.39
C PRO A 139 18.29 7.53 13.91
N ARG A 140 19.18 8.34 13.34
CA ARG A 140 19.29 9.76 13.69
C ARG A 140 18.14 10.57 13.12
N VAL A 141 17.86 11.72 13.72
CA VAL A 141 16.79 12.63 13.28
C VAL A 141 17.00 13.06 11.83
N GLU A 142 18.24 13.29 11.40
CA GLU A 142 18.57 13.67 10.03
C GLU A 142 18.32 12.54 9.04
N GLU A 143 18.55 11.29 9.44
CA GLU A 143 18.26 10.11 8.62
C GLU A 143 16.76 9.90 8.46
N TRP A 144 15.98 10.13 9.52
CA TRP A 144 14.53 10.09 9.46
C TRP A 144 13.97 11.18 8.54
N ALA A 145 14.45 12.41 8.66
CA ALA A 145 14.04 13.52 7.80
C ALA A 145 14.38 13.26 6.33
N ALA A 146 15.59 12.76 6.05
CA ALA A 146 16.02 12.42 4.70
C ALA A 146 15.19 11.27 4.09
N LEU A 147 14.92 10.22 4.87
CA LEU A 147 14.06 9.11 4.45
C LEU A 147 12.62 9.58 4.19
N GLY A 148 12.10 10.50 5.03
CA GLY A 148 10.79 11.12 4.84
C GLY A 148 10.69 11.86 3.51
N ALA A 149 11.69 12.69 3.19
CA ALA A 149 11.74 13.41 1.91
C ALA A 149 11.85 12.47 0.69
N GLU A 150 12.60 11.37 0.82
CA GLU A 150 12.69 10.33 -0.22
C GLU A 150 11.32 9.67 -0.44
N TYR A 151 10.62 9.33 0.64
CA TYR A 151 9.28 8.74 0.57
C TYR A 151 8.27 9.69 -0.07
N ASP A 152 8.26 10.97 0.31
CA ASP A 152 7.34 11.95 -0.26
C ASP A 152 7.57 12.11 -1.77
N THR A 153 8.83 12.12 -2.20
CA THR A 153 9.20 12.12 -3.63
C THR A 153 8.73 10.84 -4.32
N ALA A 154 8.96 9.67 -3.72
CA ALA A 154 8.54 8.40 -4.27
C ALA A 154 7.01 8.33 -4.43
N VAL A 155 6.24 8.83 -3.45
CA VAL A 155 4.78 8.91 -3.52
C VAL A 155 4.31 9.79 -4.68
N ILE A 156 4.96 10.92 -4.91
CA ILE A 156 4.66 11.80 -6.07
C ILE A 156 4.93 11.06 -7.38
N LEU A 157 6.10 10.41 -7.51
CA LEU A 157 6.48 9.68 -8.73
C LEU A 157 5.55 8.49 -9.00
N ALA A 158 5.26 7.68 -7.99
CA ALA A 158 4.29 6.59 -8.11
C ALA A 158 2.89 7.14 -8.44
N GLY A 159 2.50 8.24 -7.82
CA GLY A 159 1.26 8.97 -8.10
C GLY A 159 1.12 9.38 -9.56
N ALA A 160 2.18 9.96 -10.13
CA ALA A 160 2.23 10.41 -11.52
C ALA A 160 2.18 9.25 -12.54
N GLN A 161 2.59 8.04 -12.14
CA GLN A 161 2.56 6.85 -12.98
C GLN A 161 1.34 5.97 -12.73
N ARG A 162 0.38 6.41 -11.91
CA ARG A 162 -0.80 5.59 -11.61
C ARG A 162 -1.54 5.23 -12.92
N PRO A 163 -1.80 3.94 -13.17
CA PRO A 163 -2.52 3.49 -14.35
C PRO A 163 -3.90 4.15 -14.45
N GLY A 164 -4.29 4.51 -15.67
CA GLY A 164 -5.57 5.15 -15.95
C GLY A 164 -5.61 6.66 -15.68
N LEU A 165 -4.48 7.30 -15.37
CA LEU A 165 -4.37 8.77 -15.20
C LEU A 165 -4.81 9.52 -16.48
N ASP A 166 -4.53 8.96 -17.65
CA ASP A 166 -4.82 9.49 -18.98
C ASP A 166 -5.97 8.74 -19.69
N GLY A 167 -6.66 7.85 -18.97
CA GLY A 167 -7.75 7.03 -19.52
C GLY A 167 -7.30 5.88 -20.44
N LEU A 168 -5.99 5.65 -20.61
CA LEU A 168 -5.43 4.56 -21.40
C LEU A 168 -4.60 3.62 -20.52
N GLU A 169 -4.93 2.32 -20.51
CA GLU A 169 -4.13 1.31 -19.82
C GLU A 169 -2.93 0.94 -20.70
N ASN A 170 -1.73 1.45 -20.38
CA ASN A 170 -0.48 1.12 -21.07
C ASN A 170 0.31 0.03 -20.28
N PRO A 171 0.67 -1.13 -20.87
CA PRO A 171 1.46 -2.16 -20.21
C PRO A 171 2.81 -1.69 -19.63
N ASP A 172 3.51 -0.77 -20.30
CA ASP A 172 4.79 -0.24 -19.83
C ASP A 172 4.60 0.71 -18.62
N GLN A 173 3.49 1.44 -18.60
CA GLN A 173 3.09 2.26 -17.45
C GLN A 173 2.71 1.38 -16.26
N MET A 174 1.98 0.29 -16.49
CA MET A 174 1.65 -0.70 -15.45
C MET A 174 2.91 -1.27 -14.79
N PHE A 175 3.91 -1.64 -15.60
CA PHE A 175 5.18 -2.14 -15.09
C PHE A 175 5.97 -1.08 -14.31
N SER A 176 6.06 0.13 -14.85
CA SER A 176 6.75 1.26 -14.20
C SER A 176 6.09 1.66 -12.88
N TYR A 177 4.75 1.68 -12.87
CA TYR A 177 3.97 1.93 -11.67
C TYR A 177 4.19 0.87 -10.59
N ALA A 178 4.13 -0.41 -10.95
CA ALA A 178 4.35 -1.50 -10.01
C ALA A 178 5.73 -1.38 -9.33
N LYS A 179 6.77 -1.03 -10.11
CA LYS A 179 8.11 -0.77 -9.57
C LYS A 179 8.13 0.41 -8.59
N LEU A 180 7.59 1.56 -8.98
CA LEU A 180 7.54 2.75 -8.13
C LEU A 180 6.70 2.52 -6.87
N PHE A 181 5.61 1.79 -6.99
CA PHE A 181 4.74 1.43 -5.89
C PHE A 181 5.44 0.52 -4.89
N VAL A 182 6.11 -0.54 -5.36
CA VAL A 182 6.93 -1.42 -4.51
C VAL A 182 8.03 -0.59 -3.82
N HIS A 183 8.72 0.29 -4.55
CA HIS A 183 9.73 1.17 -3.95
C HIS A 183 9.13 2.05 -2.83
N CYS A 184 7.96 2.66 -3.05
CA CYS A 184 7.26 3.42 -2.01
C CYS A 184 6.96 2.58 -0.77
N ARG A 185 6.48 1.35 -0.95
CA ARG A 185 6.17 0.45 0.18
C ARG A 185 7.44 0.04 0.92
N ARG A 186 8.57 -0.11 0.23
CA ARG A 186 9.85 -0.39 0.90
C ARG A 186 10.29 0.74 1.82
N LEU A 187 10.18 2.00 1.37
CA LEU A 187 10.49 3.17 2.20
C LEU A 187 9.48 3.34 3.34
N GLU A 188 8.19 3.09 3.07
CA GLU A 188 7.13 3.15 4.06
C GLU A 188 7.38 2.16 5.21
N ALA A 189 7.78 0.92 4.91
CA ALA A 189 8.07 -0.09 5.93
C ALA A 189 9.12 0.37 6.94
N LEU A 190 10.08 1.21 6.52
CA LEU A 190 11.08 1.81 7.38
C LEU A 190 10.49 2.99 8.18
N LEU A 191 9.77 3.91 7.52
CA LEU A 191 9.18 5.10 8.15
C LEU A 191 8.10 4.79 9.17
N CYS A 192 7.39 3.67 9.03
CA CYS A 192 6.35 3.28 9.98
C CYS A 192 6.88 3.12 11.41
N TRP A 193 8.16 2.80 11.58
CA TRP A 193 8.80 2.73 12.90
C TRP A 193 8.80 4.09 13.59
N GLU A 194 9.15 5.15 12.86
CA GLU A 194 9.19 6.52 13.38
C GLU A 194 7.79 7.11 13.53
N ARG A 195 6.94 6.96 12.52
CA ARG A 195 5.62 7.62 12.46
C ARG A 195 4.56 6.98 13.34
N TYR A 196 4.65 5.68 13.59
CA TYR A 196 3.59 4.93 14.29
C TYR A 196 4.04 4.23 15.57
N GLY A 197 5.34 4.21 15.88
CA GLY A 197 5.94 3.96 17.21
C GLY A 197 5.64 2.64 17.95
N GLY A 198 4.61 1.90 17.54
CA GLY A 198 4.05 0.74 18.22
C GLY A 198 2.98 0.00 17.41
N ASP A 199 2.30 0.65 16.45
CA ASP A 199 1.47 -0.08 15.48
C ASP A 199 2.30 -0.56 14.28
N LEU A 200 2.86 -1.75 14.43
CA LEU A 200 3.71 -2.36 13.41
C LEU A 200 2.93 -3.11 12.32
N ALA A 201 1.58 -3.13 12.39
CA ALA A 201 0.77 -3.74 11.34
C ALA A 201 1.01 -3.09 9.97
N ASP A 202 1.39 -1.82 9.96
CA ASP A 202 1.78 -1.08 8.78
C ASP A 202 3.12 -1.54 8.17
N VAL A 203 4.09 -1.95 9.00
CA VAL A 203 5.34 -2.57 8.55
C VAL A 203 5.06 -3.91 7.89
N VAL A 204 4.18 -4.71 8.51
CA VAL A 204 3.78 -6.02 7.99
C VAL A 204 3.04 -5.89 6.66
N TYR A 205 2.10 -4.96 6.56
CA TYR A 205 1.43 -4.66 5.29
C TYR A 205 2.43 -4.25 4.21
N ALA A 206 3.32 -3.31 4.50
CA ALA A 206 4.27 -2.82 3.52
C ALA A 206 5.20 -3.94 3.01
N ALA A 207 5.68 -4.81 3.92
CA ALA A 207 6.46 -5.99 3.56
C ALA A 207 5.65 -7.00 2.72
N TRP A 208 4.40 -7.23 3.09
CA TRP A 208 3.48 -8.10 2.35
C TRP A 208 3.26 -7.56 0.93
N VAL A 209 3.05 -6.26 0.74
CA VAL A 209 2.88 -5.70 -0.60
C VAL A 209 4.16 -5.84 -1.46
N CYS A 210 5.33 -5.76 -0.83
CA CYS A 210 6.63 -5.98 -1.50
C CYS A 210 6.94 -7.45 -1.81
N GLY A 211 6.05 -8.39 -1.47
CA GLY A 211 6.26 -9.82 -1.72
C GLY A 211 7.07 -10.56 -0.66
N VAL A 212 7.45 -9.88 0.44
CA VAL A 212 8.08 -10.53 1.57
C VAL A 212 6.99 -11.27 2.35
N ARG A 213 6.97 -12.61 2.23
CA ARG A 213 6.09 -13.50 2.99
C ARG A 213 6.90 -14.20 4.07
N LEU A 214 6.49 -14.03 5.32
CA LEU A 214 7.03 -14.74 6.47
C LEU A 214 5.87 -15.00 7.41
N ALA A 215 5.52 -16.25 7.65
CA ALA A 215 4.46 -16.56 8.59
C ALA A 215 4.92 -16.21 10.01
N LEU A 216 4.07 -15.51 10.77
CA LEU A 216 4.37 -15.15 12.15
C LEU A 216 4.59 -16.39 13.02
N SER A 217 3.88 -17.49 12.74
CA SER A 217 4.03 -18.79 13.42
C SER A 217 5.35 -19.50 13.12
N GLU A 218 6.01 -19.17 12.01
CA GLU A 218 7.29 -19.75 11.61
C GLU A 218 8.47 -18.88 12.08
N PHE A 219 8.20 -17.70 12.65
CA PHE A 219 9.23 -16.82 13.16
C PHE A 219 9.73 -17.32 14.51
N VAL A 220 11.00 -17.69 14.56
CA VAL A 220 11.73 -17.97 15.80
C VAL A 220 12.65 -16.80 16.05
N ALA A 221 12.43 -16.06 17.14
CA ALA A 221 13.35 -15.01 17.57
C ALA A 221 14.71 -15.65 17.90
N THR A 222 15.72 -15.31 17.11
CA THR A 222 17.14 -15.64 17.38
C THR A 222 17.80 -14.55 18.20
#